data_AF-A0AAE4MIJ6-F1
#
_entry.id   AF-A0AAE4MIJ6-F1
#
_cell.length_a   1.000
_cell.length_b   1.000
_cell.length_c   1.000
_cell.angle_alpha   90.00
_cell.angle_beta   90.00
_cell.angle_gamma   90.00
#
_symmetry.space_group_name_H-M   'P 1'
#
loop_
_entity.id
_entity.type
_entity.pdbx_description
1 polymer ?
#
loop_
_entity_poly.entity_id
_entity_poly.type
_entity_poly.pdbx_seq_one_letter_code
_entity_poly.pdbx_strand_id
1 'polypeptide(L)'
;MHNFFPNFDNIIFFDVETTGLNPMKDQIIEFAAMKFTKEGACDETHFYIQLENGRTLPEEITELTGIYTEWLEKRGICMEEAMTKIKQVLFGPGTTNLLIAHNANFDMRFVLKMMSDAGFDKLCTKSHVLDSLTVARDRKEHPCKLKDMITHYHITGVENSHRAIDDVFALAKVVHAMGTECNDLDLYVNLFGMYPRFPTPEAEKILGITYVIQNYEGGKNRRLYLIEREKGIKPHGTPEEEVYGDIEDEYLARCEGRI
;
A
#
# COMPACT_ATOMS: atom_id res chain seq x y z
N MET A 1 17.03 -6.70 -11.10
CA MET A 1 15.79 -5.91 -11.05
C MET A 1 16.16 -4.45 -11.12
N HIS A 2 15.49 -3.65 -11.95
CA HIS A 2 15.62 -2.20 -11.85
C HIS A 2 15.17 -1.77 -10.45
N ASN A 3 16.02 -1.01 -9.76
CA ASN A 3 15.69 -0.50 -8.44
C ASN A 3 14.92 0.81 -8.61
N PHE A 4 13.58 0.73 -8.58
CA PHE A 4 12.70 1.89 -8.65
C PHE A 4 12.70 2.75 -7.37
N PHE A 5 13.33 2.26 -6.29
CA PHE A 5 13.25 2.83 -4.95
C PHE A 5 14.63 2.84 -4.25
N PRO A 6 15.65 3.53 -4.82
CA PRO A 6 17.04 3.44 -4.38
C PRO A 6 17.31 3.97 -2.95
N ASN A 7 16.41 4.80 -2.44
CA ASN A 7 16.53 5.51 -1.17
C ASN A 7 16.01 4.73 0.04
N PHE A 8 15.49 3.52 -0.17
CA PHE A 8 14.93 2.69 0.89
C PHE A 8 15.81 1.48 1.18
N ASP A 9 15.93 1.13 2.45
CA ASP A 9 16.65 -0.07 2.89
C ASP A 9 15.81 -1.33 2.62
N ASN A 10 14.50 -1.21 2.79
CA ASN A 10 13.55 -2.29 2.55
C ASN A 10 12.33 -1.81 1.75
N ILE A 11 11.91 -2.64 0.79
CA ILE A 11 10.63 -2.51 0.09
C ILE A 11 9.71 -3.61 0.59
N ILE A 12 8.57 -3.23 1.15
CA ILE A 12 7.67 -4.15 1.83
C ILE A 12 6.30 -4.08 1.17
N PHE A 13 5.97 -5.09 0.39
CA PHE A 13 4.62 -5.29 -0.11
C PHE A 13 3.81 -5.97 0.98
N PHE A 14 2.61 -5.49 1.29
CA PHE A 14 1.77 -6.10 2.31
C PHE A 14 0.30 -5.94 1.98
N ASP A 15 -0.51 -6.81 2.57
CA ASP A 15 -1.96 -6.83 2.43
C ASP A 15 -2.59 -7.37 3.71
N VAL A 16 -3.79 -6.91 4.04
CA VAL A 16 -4.58 -7.41 5.17
C VAL A 16 -5.98 -7.81 4.75
N GLU A 17 -6.42 -8.97 5.21
CA GLU A 17 -7.83 -9.32 5.18
C GLU A 17 -8.46 -8.98 6.54
N THR A 18 -9.71 -8.51 6.52
CA THR A 18 -10.38 -7.96 7.69
C THR A 18 -11.80 -8.48 7.83
N THR A 19 -12.39 -8.37 9.04
CA THR A 19 -13.79 -8.74 9.28
C THR A 19 -14.81 -7.77 8.67
N GLY A 20 -14.36 -6.69 8.03
CA GLY A 20 -15.19 -5.61 7.52
C GLY A 20 -14.36 -4.38 7.15
N LEU A 21 -15.02 -3.26 6.87
CA LEU A 21 -14.36 -2.10 6.25
C LEU A 21 -13.96 -0.98 7.22
N ASN A 22 -14.35 -1.07 8.49
CA ASN A 22 -14.18 0.00 9.46
C ASN A 22 -13.12 -0.38 10.50
N PRO A 23 -11.91 0.21 10.48
CA PRO A 23 -10.84 -0.13 11.42
C PRO A 23 -11.21 0.12 12.89
N MET A 24 -12.20 0.99 13.18
CA MET A 24 -12.65 1.24 14.56
C MET A 24 -13.55 0.13 15.12
N LYS A 25 -14.11 -0.72 14.26
CA LYS A 25 -15.07 -1.78 14.63
C LYS A 25 -14.60 -3.16 14.21
N ASP A 26 -13.96 -3.24 13.07
CA ASP A 26 -13.49 -4.46 12.42
C ASP A 26 -12.04 -4.76 12.80
N GLN A 27 -11.64 -5.99 12.50
CA GLN A 27 -10.39 -6.59 12.94
C GLN A 27 -9.64 -7.15 11.73
N ILE A 28 -8.29 -7.14 11.76
CA ILE A 28 -7.46 -7.92 10.82
C ILE A 28 -7.54 -9.42 11.17
N ILE A 29 -7.70 -10.27 10.16
CA ILE A 29 -7.81 -11.74 10.27
C ILE A 29 -6.74 -12.49 9.48
N GLU A 30 -6.13 -11.86 8.49
CA GLU A 30 -4.96 -12.37 7.75
C GLU A 30 -4.01 -11.21 7.53
N PHE A 31 -2.70 -11.48 7.68
CA PHE A 31 -1.65 -10.54 7.32
C PHE A 31 -0.64 -11.27 6.43
N ALA A 32 -0.29 -10.65 5.32
CA ALA A 32 0.82 -11.09 4.49
C ALA A 32 1.76 -9.93 4.17
N ALA A 33 3.05 -10.24 4.06
CA ALA A 33 4.04 -9.30 3.58
C ALA A 33 5.20 -10.00 2.85
N MET A 34 5.74 -9.33 1.83
CA MET A 34 6.98 -9.66 1.16
C MET A 34 7.94 -8.50 1.32
N LYS A 35 9.04 -8.74 2.03
CA LYS A 35 10.08 -7.76 2.32
C LYS A 35 11.30 -8.04 1.45
N PHE A 36 11.65 -7.08 0.60
CA PHE A 36 12.88 -7.08 -0.19
C PHE A 36 13.90 -6.15 0.46
N THR A 37 15.08 -6.67 0.79
CA THR A 37 16.20 -5.84 1.27
C THR A 37 17.01 -5.29 0.11
N LYS A 38 17.78 -4.24 0.36
CA LYS A 38 18.70 -3.64 -0.62
C LYS A 38 19.74 -4.62 -1.16
N GLU A 39 20.11 -5.62 -0.37
CA GLU A 39 21.03 -6.70 -0.73
C GLU A 39 20.37 -7.79 -1.59
N GLY A 40 19.06 -7.67 -1.86
CA GLY A 40 18.31 -8.58 -2.71
C GLY A 40 17.74 -9.81 -1.99
N ALA A 41 17.80 -9.87 -0.66
CA ALA A 41 17.09 -10.89 0.10
C ALA A 41 15.57 -10.63 0.06
N CYS A 42 14.79 -11.70 0.01
CA CYS A 42 13.33 -11.65 0.07
C CYS A 42 12.84 -12.51 1.23
N ASP A 43 12.17 -11.87 2.19
CA ASP A 43 11.53 -12.54 3.32
C ASP A 43 10.01 -12.48 3.19
N GLU A 44 9.36 -13.63 3.29
CA GLU A 44 7.90 -13.75 3.29
C GLU A 44 7.39 -13.90 4.72
N THR A 45 6.33 -13.17 5.05
CA THR A 45 5.59 -13.32 6.31
C THR A 45 4.13 -13.53 6.00
N HIS A 46 3.53 -14.57 6.56
CA HIS A 46 2.11 -14.87 6.41
C HIS A 46 1.58 -15.54 7.68
N PHE A 47 0.45 -15.04 8.19
CA PHE A 47 -0.27 -15.69 9.28
C PHE A 47 -1.72 -15.22 9.36
N TYR A 48 -2.55 -16.06 9.98
CA TYR A 48 -3.90 -15.70 10.40
C TYR A 48 -3.90 -15.13 11.82
N ILE A 49 -4.92 -14.35 12.15
CA ILE A 49 -5.11 -13.77 13.49
C ILE A 49 -6.42 -14.27 14.07
N GLN A 50 -6.39 -14.74 15.30
CA GLN A 50 -7.59 -15.19 16.03
C GLN A 50 -8.59 -14.04 16.19
N LEU A 51 -9.88 -14.36 16.09
CA LEU A 51 -10.96 -13.43 16.46
C LEU A 51 -10.89 -13.07 17.94
N GLU A 52 -11.15 -11.80 18.27
CA GLU A 52 -11.38 -11.43 19.67
C GLU A 52 -12.58 -12.20 20.23
N ASN A 53 -12.54 -12.50 21.53
CA ASN A 53 -13.59 -13.27 22.21
C ASN A 53 -14.98 -12.68 21.96
N GLY A 54 -15.91 -13.52 21.47
CA GLY A 54 -17.29 -13.14 21.21
C GLY A 54 -17.54 -12.49 19.85
N ARG A 55 -16.51 -12.33 19.01
CA ARG A 55 -16.68 -11.91 17.61
C ARG A 55 -16.97 -13.10 16.69
N THR A 56 -17.65 -12.82 15.60
CA THR A 56 -17.93 -13.77 14.51
C THR A 56 -17.47 -13.17 13.19
N LEU A 57 -16.95 -14.00 12.29
CA LEU A 57 -16.63 -13.58 10.93
C LEU A 57 -17.93 -13.51 10.11
N PRO A 58 -18.25 -12.38 9.45
CA PRO A 58 -19.42 -12.31 8.57
C PRO A 58 -19.32 -13.30 7.40
N GLU A 59 -20.47 -13.79 6.95
CA GLU A 59 -20.54 -14.76 5.84
C GLU A 59 -19.98 -14.17 4.55
N GLU A 60 -20.24 -12.90 4.27
CA GLU A 60 -19.74 -12.22 3.07
C GLU A 60 -18.21 -12.14 3.05
N ILE A 61 -17.55 -12.04 4.22
CA ILE A 61 -16.09 -12.08 4.30
C ILE A 61 -15.57 -13.49 4.06
N THR A 62 -16.28 -14.51 4.55
CA THR A 62 -15.95 -15.91 4.30
C THR A 62 -16.07 -16.24 2.81
N GLU A 63 -17.13 -15.78 2.15
CA GLU A 63 -17.33 -15.94 0.70
C GLU A 63 -16.27 -15.21 -0.12
N LEU A 64 -15.88 -14.02 0.31
CA LEU A 64 -14.88 -13.21 -0.37
C LEU A 64 -13.49 -13.82 -0.27
N THR A 65 -13.06 -14.17 0.95
CA THR A 65 -11.67 -14.52 1.27
C THR A 65 -11.42 -16.03 1.33
N GLY A 66 -12.47 -16.84 1.47
CA GLY A 66 -12.34 -18.27 1.76
C GLY A 66 -11.78 -18.57 3.16
N ILE A 67 -11.71 -17.58 4.05
CA ILE A 67 -11.28 -17.74 5.44
C ILE A 67 -12.49 -18.10 6.30
N TYR A 68 -12.36 -19.17 7.08
CA TYR A 68 -13.42 -19.65 7.97
C TYR A 68 -13.08 -19.37 9.44
N THR A 69 -14.11 -19.11 10.27
CA THR A 69 -13.95 -18.87 11.71
C THR A 69 -13.14 -19.97 12.39
N GLU A 70 -13.41 -21.24 12.07
CA GLU A 70 -12.72 -22.39 12.66
C GLU A 70 -11.23 -22.44 12.28
N TRP A 71 -10.84 -21.85 11.15
CA TRP A 71 -9.43 -21.75 10.75
C TRP A 71 -8.72 -20.68 11.57
N LEU A 72 -9.36 -19.54 11.80
CA LEU A 72 -8.82 -18.48 12.65
C LEU A 72 -8.60 -18.99 14.07
N GLU A 73 -9.53 -19.77 14.63
CA GLU A 73 -9.38 -20.38 15.95
C GLU A 73 -8.21 -21.37 16.03
N LYS A 74 -8.09 -22.25 15.03
CA LYS A 74 -7.11 -23.36 15.04
C LYS A 74 -5.71 -22.98 14.56
N ARG A 75 -5.61 -22.00 13.67
CA ARG A 75 -4.36 -21.65 12.95
C ARG A 75 -3.91 -20.22 13.21
N GLY A 76 -4.82 -19.36 13.66
CA GLY A 76 -4.49 -17.97 13.96
C GLY A 76 -3.59 -17.87 15.18
N ILE A 77 -2.69 -16.90 15.14
CA ILE A 77 -1.95 -16.47 16.33
C ILE A 77 -2.80 -15.47 17.12
N CYS A 78 -2.47 -15.29 18.39
CA CYS A 78 -3.18 -14.31 19.22
C CYS A 78 -2.86 -12.87 18.76
N MET A 79 -3.75 -11.94 19.10
CA MET A 79 -3.63 -10.53 18.71
C MET A 79 -2.29 -9.91 19.16
N GLU A 80 -1.81 -10.22 20.36
CA GLU A 80 -0.54 -9.70 20.88
C GLU A 80 0.69 -10.15 20.07
N GLU A 81 0.71 -11.42 19.67
CA GLU A 81 1.76 -11.95 18.81
C GLU A 81 1.70 -11.33 17.41
N ALA A 82 0.49 -11.22 16.84
CA ALA A 82 0.27 -10.58 15.55
C ALA A 82 0.78 -9.13 15.56
N MET A 83 0.40 -8.34 16.56
CA MET A 83 0.86 -6.96 16.71
C MET A 83 2.37 -6.85 16.73
N THR A 84 3.03 -7.72 17.51
CA THR A 84 4.49 -7.74 17.62
C THR A 84 5.15 -8.07 16.27
N LYS A 85 4.63 -9.07 15.55
CA LYS A 85 5.14 -9.47 14.23
C LYS A 85 4.92 -8.39 13.17
N ILE A 86 3.72 -7.84 13.06
CA ILE A 86 3.41 -6.76 12.10
C ILE A 86 4.31 -5.55 12.36
N LYS A 87 4.47 -5.16 13.62
CA LYS A 87 5.38 -4.09 14.01
C LYS A 87 6.82 -4.35 13.58
N GLN A 88 7.32 -5.57 13.80
CA GLN A 88 8.68 -5.93 13.42
C GLN A 88 8.88 -5.90 11.90
N VAL A 89 7.90 -6.39 11.15
CA VAL A 89 7.94 -6.44 9.68
C VAL A 89 7.87 -5.03 9.10
N LEU A 90 6.84 -4.25 9.45
CA LEU A 90 6.55 -2.96 8.81
C LEU A 90 7.39 -1.81 9.40
N PHE A 91 7.61 -1.80 10.72
CA PHE A 91 8.19 -0.68 11.46
C PHE A 91 9.48 -1.06 12.21
N GLY A 92 10.21 -2.06 11.71
CA GLY A 92 11.48 -2.50 12.29
C GLY A 92 12.45 -1.33 12.50
N PRO A 93 13.16 -1.28 13.64
CA PRO A 93 14.04 -0.15 13.96
C PRO A 93 15.28 -0.12 13.07
N GLY A 94 15.82 1.07 12.84
CA GLY A 94 17.13 1.26 12.21
C GLY A 94 17.14 1.08 10.69
N THR A 95 15.98 0.97 10.04
CA THR A 95 15.87 0.89 8.58
C THR A 95 14.81 1.85 8.05
N THR A 96 15.04 2.36 6.85
CA THR A 96 14.09 3.18 6.09
C THR A 96 13.26 2.26 5.21
N ASN A 97 12.00 2.01 5.60
CA ASN A 97 11.11 1.09 4.91
C ASN A 97 10.14 1.86 4.00
N LEU A 98 9.95 1.36 2.77
CA LEU A 98 8.82 1.73 1.91
C LEU A 98 7.76 0.64 2.01
N LEU A 99 6.57 1.00 2.49
CA LEU A 99 5.41 0.13 2.58
C LEU A 99 4.55 0.29 1.33
N ILE A 100 4.20 -0.79 0.67
CA ILE A 100 3.43 -0.79 -0.57
C ILE A 100 2.22 -1.68 -0.42
N ALA A 101 1.04 -1.12 -0.68
CA ALA A 101 -0.24 -1.84 -0.70
C ALA A 101 -1.10 -1.35 -1.88
N HIS A 102 -2.16 -2.10 -2.21
CA HIS A 102 -3.15 -1.68 -3.21
C HIS A 102 -4.39 -1.18 -2.52
N ASN A 103 -4.65 0.13 -2.59
CA ASN A 103 -5.55 0.85 -1.68
C ASN A 103 -4.94 1.03 -0.28
N ALA A 104 -3.65 1.38 -0.21
CA ALA A 104 -2.86 1.38 1.03
C ALA A 104 -3.47 2.19 2.19
N ASN A 105 -4.30 3.18 1.90
CA ASN A 105 -5.06 3.91 2.91
C ASN A 105 -5.94 2.99 3.77
N PHE A 106 -6.50 1.93 3.20
CA PHE A 106 -7.30 0.93 3.89
C PHE A 106 -6.43 0.11 4.85
N ASP A 107 -5.43 -0.58 4.32
CA ASP A 107 -4.55 -1.49 5.06
C ASP A 107 -3.83 -0.76 6.19
N MET A 108 -3.26 0.40 5.88
CA MET A 108 -2.55 1.21 6.87
C MET A 108 -3.48 1.63 7.99
N ARG A 109 -4.73 2.03 7.74
CA ARG A 109 -5.64 2.43 8.82
C ARG A 109 -5.93 1.29 9.80
N PHE A 110 -6.06 0.05 9.31
CA PHE A 110 -6.20 -1.13 10.16
C PHE A 110 -4.94 -1.38 10.99
N VAL A 111 -3.77 -1.39 10.34
CA VAL A 111 -2.48 -1.56 11.03
C VAL A 111 -2.27 -0.46 12.08
N LEU A 112 -2.50 0.80 11.74
CA LEU A 112 -2.29 1.94 12.62
C LEU A 112 -3.25 1.92 13.82
N LYS A 113 -4.50 1.52 13.61
CA LYS A 113 -5.47 1.34 14.69
C LYS A 113 -5.04 0.23 15.64
N MET A 114 -4.65 -0.92 15.10
CA MET A 114 -4.10 -2.03 15.88
C MET A 114 -2.86 -1.60 16.69
N MET A 115 -1.94 -0.81 16.10
CA MET A 115 -0.77 -0.29 16.80
C MET A 115 -1.13 0.72 17.90
N SER A 116 -2.11 1.59 17.65
CA SER A 116 -2.58 2.59 18.63
C SER A 116 -3.21 1.92 19.85
N ASP A 117 -4.01 0.87 19.65
CA ASP A 117 -4.61 0.11 20.75
C ASP A 117 -3.57 -0.58 21.64
N ALA A 118 -2.39 -0.87 21.09
CA ALA A 118 -1.24 -1.38 21.83
C ALA A 118 -0.34 -0.29 22.43
N GLY A 119 -0.71 0.99 22.32
CA GLY A 119 0.05 2.12 22.85
C GLY A 119 1.27 2.52 22.00
N PHE A 120 1.28 2.19 20.71
CA PHE A 120 2.37 2.50 19.79
C PHE A 120 2.10 3.69 18.85
N ASP A 121 1.39 4.72 19.33
CA ASP A 121 0.93 5.86 18.51
C ASP A 121 2.04 6.62 17.75
N LYS A 122 3.29 6.50 18.20
CA LYS A 122 4.44 7.23 17.63
C LYS A 122 5.13 6.52 16.45
N LEU A 123 4.91 5.23 16.24
CA LEU A 123 5.56 4.46 15.16
C LEU A 123 5.16 4.99 13.76
N CYS A 124 3.97 5.55 13.68
CA CYS A 124 3.25 5.91 12.47
C CYS A 124 3.86 7.11 11.73
N THR A 125 4.59 7.98 12.44
CA THR A 125 5.02 9.29 11.94
C THR A 125 6.21 9.27 10.96
N LYS A 126 6.78 8.08 10.69
CA LYS A 126 8.01 7.93 9.91
C LYS A 126 7.91 6.90 8.77
N SER A 127 6.71 6.40 8.49
CA SER A 127 6.54 5.36 7.47
C SER A 127 6.42 6.01 6.10
N HIS A 128 7.18 5.52 5.13
CA HIS A 128 7.00 5.86 3.73
C HIS A 128 6.03 4.88 3.12
N VAL A 129 5.00 5.36 2.43
CA VAL A 129 3.92 4.52 1.90
C VAL A 129 3.66 4.85 0.45
N LEU A 130 3.56 3.82 -0.39
CA LEU A 130 3.10 3.95 -1.77
C LEU A 130 1.78 3.20 -1.94
N ASP A 131 0.76 3.92 -2.39
CA ASP A 131 -0.52 3.32 -2.78
C ASP A 131 -0.55 3.05 -4.28
N SER A 132 -0.48 1.76 -4.65
CA SER A 132 -0.51 1.38 -6.07
C SER A 132 -1.86 1.67 -6.75
N LEU A 133 -2.95 1.83 -6.00
CA LEU A 133 -4.25 2.23 -6.55
C LEU A 133 -4.23 3.70 -7.01
N THR A 134 -3.56 4.57 -6.25
CA THR A 134 -3.32 5.97 -6.65
C THR A 134 -2.57 6.02 -7.98
N VAL A 135 -1.49 5.25 -8.12
CA VAL A 135 -0.72 5.16 -9.38
C VAL A 135 -1.58 4.60 -10.52
N ALA A 136 -2.34 3.53 -10.26
CA ALA A 136 -3.20 2.89 -11.26
C ALA A 136 -4.24 3.84 -11.86
N ARG A 137 -4.86 4.70 -11.03
CA ARG A 137 -5.88 5.66 -11.45
C ARG A 137 -5.33 6.80 -12.30
N ASP A 138 -4.05 7.13 -12.18
CA ASP A 138 -3.41 8.10 -13.08
C ASP A 138 -3.10 7.50 -14.44
N ARG A 139 -2.74 6.21 -14.47
CA ARG A 139 -2.26 5.52 -15.68
C ARG A 139 -3.39 4.92 -16.52
N LYS A 140 -4.53 4.61 -15.90
CA LYS A 140 -5.60 3.88 -16.55
C LYS A 140 -6.97 4.39 -16.12
N GLU A 141 -7.93 4.39 -17.04
CA GLU A 141 -9.35 4.58 -16.73
C GLU A 141 -9.87 3.45 -15.82
N HIS A 142 -10.86 3.78 -14.98
CA HIS A 142 -11.53 2.81 -14.12
C HIS A 142 -12.10 1.63 -14.95
N PRO A 143 -12.03 0.37 -14.48
CA PRO A 143 -11.66 -0.05 -13.12
C PRO A 143 -10.16 -0.30 -12.91
N CYS A 144 -9.72 -0.02 -11.68
CA CYS A 144 -8.31 -0.05 -11.26
C CYS A 144 -8.08 -0.95 -10.04
N LYS A 145 -8.96 -1.91 -9.74
CA LYS A 145 -8.70 -2.90 -8.68
C LYS A 145 -7.47 -3.73 -9.06
N LEU A 146 -6.89 -4.45 -8.09
CA LEU A 146 -5.68 -5.24 -8.32
C LEU A 146 -5.84 -6.21 -9.52
N LYS A 147 -6.95 -6.96 -9.58
CA LYS A 147 -7.29 -7.81 -10.74
C LYS A 147 -7.32 -7.09 -12.08
N ASP A 148 -7.76 -5.84 -12.09
CA ASP A 148 -7.86 -5.03 -13.32
C ASP A 148 -6.48 -4.58 -13.78
N MET A 149 -5.53 -4.44 -12.86
CA MET A 149 -4.13 -4.12 -13.16
C MET A 149 -3.34 -5.37 -13.57
N ILE A 150 -3.59 -6.53 -12.96
CA ILE A 150 -3.08 -7.82 -13.43
C ILE A 150 -3.44 -8.02 -14.90
N THR A 151 -4.72 -7.79 -15.24
CA THR A 151 -5.23 -7.90 -16.61
C THR A 151 -4.59 -6.86 -17.54
N HIS A 152 -4.53 -5.59 -17.10
CA HIS A 152 -3.99 -4.49 -17.89
C HIS A 152 -2.52 -4.68 -18.28
N TYR A 153 -1.68 -5.18 -17.36
CA TYR A 153 -0.26 -5.44 -17.62
C TYR A 153 0.02 -6.86 -18.12
N HIS A 154 -1.02 -7.65 -18.45
CA HIS A 154 -0.91 -9.03 -18.94
C HIS A 154 -0.05 -9.93 -18.04
N ILE A 155 -0.17 -9.78 -16.73
CA ILE A 155 0.64 -10.52 -15.76
C ILE A 155 0.08 -11.93 -15.63
N THR A 156 0.97 -12.93 -15.71
CA THR A 156 0.61 -14.35 -15.62
C THR A 156 1.12 -14.99 -14.33
N GLY A 157 0.44 -16.07 -13.93
CA GLY A 157 0.81 -16.86 -12.74
C GLY A 157 0.62 -16.12 -11.41
N VAL A 158 -0.34 -15.19 -11.36
CA VAL A 158 -0.88 -14.55 -10.14
C VAL A 158 -2.36 -14.28 -10.35
N GLU A 159 -3.07 -14.15 -9.24
CA GLU A 159 -4.48 -13.76 -9.23
C GLU A 159 -4.76 -12.85 -8.03
N ASN A 160 -5.91 -12.17 -8.06
CA ASN A 160 -6.42 -11.44 -6.91
C ASN A 160 -7.51 -12.30 -6.26
N SER A 161 -7.10 -13.23 -5.41
CA SER A 161 -7.96 -14.27 -4.83
C SER A 161 -8.60 -13.85 -3.52
N HIS A 162 -8.31 -12.64 -3.01
CA HIS A 162 -8.69 -12.19 -1.66
C HIS A 162 -8.09 -13.10 -0.58
N ARG A 163 -6.85 -13.49 -0.84
CA ARG A 163 -5.94 -14.11 0.12
C ARG A 163 -4.73 -13.21 0.18
N ALA A 164 -4.42 -12.70 1.36
CA ALA A 164 -3.41 -11.65 1.51
C ALA A 164 -2.07 -12.04 0.87
N ILE A 165 -1.67 -13.33 0.99
CA ILE A 165 -0.40 -13.79 0.41
C ILE A 165 -0.40 -13.78 -1.12
N ASP A 166 -1.47 -14.25 -1.76
CA ASP A 166 -1.59 -14.27 -3.23
C ASP A 166 -1.64 -12.83 -3.77
N ASP A 167 -2.39 -11.97 -3.07
CA ASP A 167 -2.57 -10.56 -3.40
C ASP A 167 -1.25 -9.78 -3.25
N VAL A 168 -0.42 -10.07 -2.25
CA VAL A 168 0.93 -9.49 -2.11
C VAL A 168 1.84 -9.89 -3.27
N PHE A 169 1.82 -11.16 -3.71
CA PHE A 169 2.59 -11.58 -4.90
C PHE A 169 2.10 -10.88 -6.16
N ALA A 170 0.78 -10.77 -6.35
CA ALA A 170 0.19 -10.06 -7.48
C ALA A 170 0.57 -8.58 -7.47
N LEU A 171 0.48 -7.94 -6.31
CA LEU A 171 0.85 -6.55 -6.08
C LEU A 171 2.32 -6.29 -6.44
N ALA A 172 3.25 -7.13 -5.97
CA ALA A 172 4.66 -6.98 -6.29
C ALA A 172 4.92 -7.02 -7.81
N LYS A 173 4.26 -7.92 -8.53
CA LYS A 173 4.35 -7.97 -10.01
C LYS A 173 3.70 -6.76 -10.68
N VAL A 174 2.54 -6.30 -10.20
CA VAL A 174 1.86 -5.11 -10.72
C VAL A 174 2.71 -3.86 -10.55
N VAL A 175 3.29 -3.65 -9.37
CA VAL A 175 4.15 -2.49 -9.09
C VAL A 175 5.43 -2.56 -9.91
N HIS A 176 6.00 -3.75 -10.10
CA HIS A 176 7.14 -3.92 -11.01
C HIS A 176 6.79 -3.55 -12.46
N ALA A 177 5.61 -3.96 -12.96
CA ALA A 177 5.14 -3.59 -14.29
C ALA A 177 4.88 -2.08 -14.40
N MET A 178 4.32 -1.45 -13.37
CA MET A 178 4.17 0.00 -13.29
C MET A 178 5.54 0.70 -13.37
N GLY A 179 6.52 0.30 -12.56
CA GLY A 179 7.85 0.93 -12.61
C GLY A 179 8.54 0.76 -13.96
N THR A 180 8.28 -0.35 -14.64
CA THR A 180 8.80 -0.61 -16.00
C THR A 180 8.11 0.23 -17.08
N GLU A 181 6.80 0.48 -16.95
CA GLU A 181 6.05 1.38 -17.84
C GLU A 181 6.55 2.82 -17.72
N CYS A 182 6.80 3.29 -16.50
CA CYS A 182 7.43 4.59 -16.25
C CYS A 182 8.09 4.62 -14.87
N ASN A 183 9.35 5.07 -14.82
CA ASN A 183 10.18 5.14 -13.62
C ASN A 183 9.89 6.42 -12.80
N ASP A 184 8.64 6.56 -12.35
CA ASP A 184 8.14 7.71 -11.59
C ASP A 184 7.46 7.32 -10.26
N LEU A 185 7.55 6.06 -9.85
CA LEU A 185 6.88 5.55 -8.66
C LEU A 185 7.35 6.21 -7.37
N ASP A 186 8.63 6.61 -7.30
CA ASP A 186 9.20 7.36 -6.18
C ASP A 186 8.46 8.68 -5.94
N LEU A 187 7.90 9.30 -7.00
CA LEU A 187 7.14 10.55 -6.91
C LEU A 187 5.75 10.38 -6.29
N TYR A 188 5.27 9.15 -6.14
CA TYR A 188 4.00 8.82 -5.49
C TYR A 188 4.14 8.44 -4.02
N VAL A 189 5.37 8.39 -3.49
CA VAL A 189 5.58 8.07 -2.08
C VAL A 189 4.95 9.15 -1.21
N ASN A 190 4.15 8.71 -0.24
CA ASN A 190 3.36 9.51 0.68
C ASN A 190 2.31 10.40 -0.02
N LEU A 191 1.84 10.01 -1.20
CA LEU A 191 0.79 10.73 -1.94
C LEU A 191 -0.39 9.80 -2.24
N PHE A 192 -1.54 10.09 -1.63
CA PHE A 192 -2.78 9.33 -1.81
C PHE A 192 -3.83 10.09 -2.61
N GLY A 193 -4.38 9.42 -3.62
CA GLY A 193 -5.49 9.87 -4.43
C GLY A 193 -6.84 9.61 -3.75
N MET A 194 -7.55 10.68 -3.39
CA MET A 194 -8.89 10.63 -2.82
C MET A 194 -9.96 10.71 -3.90
N TYR A 195 -10.90 9.78 -3.89
CA TYR A 195 -12.03 9.85 -4.81
C TYR A 195 -13.04 10.92 -4.34
N PRO A 196 -13.41 11.92 -5.17
CA PRO A 196 -14.22 13.06 -4.72
C PRO A 196 -15.57 12.69 -4.10
N ARG A 197 -16.19 11.59 -4.55
CA ARG A 197 -17.49 11.15 -4.02
C ARG A 197 -17.38 10.51 -2.64
N PHE A 198 -16.22 9.93 -2.32
CA PHE A 198 -15.96 9.24 -1.06
C PHE A 198 -14.59 9.69 -0.52
N PRO A 199 -14.47 10.97 -0.14
CA PRO A 199 -13.21 11.50 0.36
C PRO A 199 -12.88 10.87 1.72
N THR A 200 -11.60 10.57 1.96
CA THR A 200 -11.10 10.24 3.30
C THR A 200 -11.39 11.41 4.25
N PRO A 201 -12.19 11.20 5.32
CA PRO A 201 -12.43 12.22 6.33
C PRO A 201 -11.12 12.67 7.00
N GLU A 202 -11.06 13.94 7.42
CA GLU A 202 -9.84 14.52 8.02
C GLU A 202 -9.34 13.73 9.24
N ALA A 203 -10.27 13.27 10.10
CA ALA A 203 -9.95 12.48 11.28
C ALA A 203 -9.42 11.06 10.95
N GLU A 204 -9.55 10.62 9.70
CA GLU A 204 -9.09 9.31 9.22
C GLU A 204 -7.81 9.40 8.37
N LYS A 205 -7.30 10.62 8.12
CA LYS A 205 -6.07 10.81 7.37
C LYS A 205 -4.87 10.37 8.17
N ILE A 206 -3.96 9.69 7.47
CA ILE A 206 -2.71 9.21 8.03
C ILE A 206 -1.72 10.37 8.08
N LEU A 207 -1.12 10.58 9.26
CA LEU A 207 -0.10 11.61 9.46
C LEU A 207 1.13 11.32 8.59
N GLY A 208 1.61 12.35 7.87
CA GLY A 208 2.77 12.23 6.98
C GLY A 208 2.43 11.81 5.55
N ILE A 209 1.14 11.67 5.22
CA ILE A 209 0.66 11.41 3.86
C ILE A 209 -0.07 12.65 3.33
N THR A 210 0.30 13.09 2.13
CA THR A 210 -0.46 14.08 1.37
C THR A 210 -1.66 13.42 0.71
N TYR A 211 -2.84 14.00 0.87
CA TYR A 211 -4.05 13.55 0.20
C TYR A 211 -4.50 14.56 -0.86
N VAL A 212 -4.67 14.11 -2.10
CA VAL A 212 -5.12 14.94 -3.23
C VAL A 212 -6.34 14.33 -3.90
N ILE A 213 -7.32 15.16 -4.25
CA ILE A 213 -8.50 14.71 -4.99
C ILE A 213 -8.07 14.17 -6.37
N GLN A 214 -8.48 12.94 -6.68
CA GLN A 214 -8.16 12.21 -7.91
C GLN A 214 -9.47 11.73 -8.57
N ASN A 215 -9.70 12.17 -9.81
CA ASN A 215 -10.89 11.82 -10.59
C ASN A 215 -10.72 10.51 -11.37
N TYR A 216 -11.82 9.85 -11.75
CA TYR A 216 -11.80 8.58 -12.51
C TYR A 216 -11.47 8.70 -14.00
N GLU A 217 -11.20 9.90 -14.51
CA GLU A 217 -10.82 10.13 -15.93
C GLU A 217 -9.33 9.79 -16.17
N GLY A 218 -8.87 8.65 -15.65
CA GLY A 218 -7.49 8.18 -15.78
C GLY A 218 -7.03 8.08 -17.24
N GLY A 219 -5.75 8.32 -17.52
CA GLY A 219 -5.24 8.31 -18.90
C GLY A 219 -5.45 9.61 -19.71
N LYS A 220 -6.24 10.58 -19.21
CA LYS A 220 -6.32 11.95 -19.75
C LYS A 220 -5.93 13.03 -18.73
N ASN A 221 -5.83 12.67 -17.46
CA ASN A 221 -5.46 13.57 -16.37
C ASN A 221 -3.94 13.67 -16.23
N ARG A 222 -3.47 14.87 -15.85
CA ARG A 222 -2.09 15.06 -15.37
C ARG A 222 -1.84 14.17 -14.16
N ARG A 223 -0.62 13.65 -14.04
CA ARG A 223 -0.18 12.83 -12.90
C ARG A 223 -0.42 13.56 -11.59
N LEU A 224 -0.86 12.86 -10.56
CA LEU A 224 -1.27 13.41 -9.27
C LEU A 224 -0.12 14.15 -8.58
N TYR A 225 1.11 13.66 -8.68
CA TYR A 225 2.29 14.32 -8.12
C TYR A 225 2.61 15.66 -8.81
N LEU A 226 2.21 15.84 -10.08
CA LEU A 226 2.33 17.14 -10.75
C LEU A 226 1.35 18.16 -10.13
N ILE A 227 0.12 17.73 -9.88
CA ILE A 227 -0.93 18.54 -9.25
C ILE A 227 -0.54 18.88 -7.79
N GLU A 228 0.11 17.95 -7.10
CA GLU A 228 0.64 18.14 -5.75
C GLU A 228 1.72 19.23 -5.72
N ARG A 229 2.74 19.10 -6.58
CA ARG A 229 3.85 20.07 -6.71
C ARG A 229 3.38 21.48 -7.04
N GLU A 230 2.39 21.64 -7.91
CA GLU A 230 1.82 22.95 -8.26
C GLU A 230 1.14 23.66 -7.09
N LYS A 231 0.65 22.90 -6.09
CA LYS A 231 0.10 23.47 -4.86
C LYS A 231 1.18 23.89 -3.87
N GLY A 232 2.46 23.84 -4.27
CA GLY A 232 3.61 24.18 -3.44
C GLY A 232 3.93 23.13 -2.37
N ILE A 233 3.39 21.92 -2.51
CA ILE A 233 3.65 20.80 -1.60
C ILE A 233 4.93 20.11 -2.11
N LYS A 234 5.95 20.03 -1.26
CA LYS A 234 7.21 19.35 -1.59
C LYS A 234 7.02 17.83 -1.49
N PRO A 235 7.51 17.03 -2.45
CA PRO A 235 7.50 15.58 -2.34
C PRO A 235 8.26 15.12 -1.09
N HIS A 236 7.66 14.21 -0.32
CA HIS A 236 8.28 13.69 0.90
C HIS A 236 9.55 12.89 0.57
N GLY A 237 10.69 13.29 1.17
CA GLY A 237 11.99 12.62 0.97
C GLY A 237 12.92 13.31 -0.04
N THR A 238 12.52 14.44 -0.61
CA THR A 238 13.40 15.26 -1.48
C THR A 238 14.27 16.22 -0.65
N PRO A 239 15.56 16.41 -0.98
CA PRO A 239 16.43 17.39 -0.32
C PRO A 239 15.84 18.81 -0.43
N GLU A 240 16.07 19.65 0.57
CA GLU A 240 15.47 20.99 0.65
C GLU A 240 15.82 21.93 -0.53
N GLU A 241 16.90 21.62 -1.27
CA GLU A 241 17.58 22.48 -2.25
C GLU A 241 17.41 22.09 -3.74
N GLU A 242 16.57 21.09 -4.09
CA GLU A 242 16.36 20.75 -5.51
C GLU A 242 15.52 21.80 -6.24
N VAL A 243 16.15 22.47 -7.21
CA VAL A 243 15.49 23.35 -8.18
C VAL A 243 14.92 22.47 -9.29
N TYR A 244 13.60 22.30 -9.30
CA TYR A 244 12.93 21.51 -10.33
C TYR A 244 12.99 22.25 -11.68
N GLY A 245 13.46 21.55 -12.73
CA GLY A 245 13.31 21.98 -14.12
C GLY A 245 11.86 21.90 -14.59
N ASP A 246 11.63 22.05 -15.90
CA ASP A 246 10.28 21.90 -16.47
C ASP A 246 9.75 20.47 -16.20
N ILE A 247 8.63 20.39 -15.49
CA ILE A 247 8.19 19.15 -14.83
C ILE A 247 7.68 18.11 -15.86
N GLU A 248 7.24 18.58 -17.04
CA GLU A 248 6.87 17.70 -18.15
C GLU A 248 8.09 17.04 -18.81
N ASP A 249 9.22 17.76 -18.89
CA ASP A 249 10.46 17.22 -19.44
C ASP A 249 11.07 16.14 -18.52
N GLU A 250 10.98 16.31 -17.19
CA GLU A 250 11.42 15.30 -16.21
C GLU A 250 10.58 14.01 -16.34
N TYR A 251 9.26 14.15 -16.46
CA TYR A 251 8.35 13.02 -16.64
C TYR A 251 8.64 12.24 -17.93
N LEU A 252 8.73 12.95 -19.08
CA LEU A 252 9.02 12.32 -20.37
C LEU A 252 10.37 11.60 -20.35
N ALA A 253 11.38 12.21 -19.74
CA ALA A 253 12.70 11.61 -19.61
C ALA A 253 12.68 10.34 -18.74
N ARG A 254 11.89 10.29 -17.65
CA ARG A 254 11.72 9.08 -16.82
C ARG A 254 11.01 7.95 -17.56
N CYS A 255 9.95 8.24 -18.32
CA CYS A 255 9.24 7.20 -19.06
C CYS A 255 10.02 6.69 -20.29
N GLU A 256 10.87 7.53 -20.88
CA GLU A 256 11.77 7.13 -21.98
C GLU A 256 13.09 6.50 -21.51
N GLY A 257 13.30 6.36 -20.19
CA GLY A 257 14.51 5.78 -19.62
C GLY A 257 15.77 6.63 -19.83
N ARG A 258 15.61 7.95 -19.97
CA ARG A 258 16.70 8.93 -20.12
C ARG A 258 17.32 9.38 -18.79
N ILE A 259 16.78 8.92 -17.65
CA ILE A 259 17.22 9.24 -16.28
C ILE A 259 17.30 7.95 -15.47
#